data_AF-A0A353NQ15-F1
#
_entry.id   AF-A0A353NQ15-F1
#
_cell.length_a   1.000
_cell.length_b   1.000
_cell.length_c   1.000
_cell.angle_alpha   90.00
_cell.angle_beta   90.00
_cell.angle_gamma   90.00
#
_symmetry.space_group_name_H-M   'P 1'
#
loop_
_entity.id
_entity.type
_entity.pdbx_description
1 polymer ?
#
loop_
_entity_poly.entity_id
_entity_poly.type
_entity_poly.pdbx_seq_one_letter_code
_entity_poly.pdbx_strand_id
1 'polypeptide(L)'
;GYSATDYIASFIGFAPVDDPQLVAIVVVDTPKGYPYYGGTVAAPAFREVVGDSLRYLEVPVRYESEEKAADDEETTVPMVINLPVDKAENVLRDAGLVSERSGSGQVVYGQIPLDGVKVK
;
A
#
# COMPACT_ATOMS: atom_id res chain seq x y z
N GLY A 1 -26.67 9.39 4.70
CA GLY A 1 -25.84 9.85 3.56
C GLY A 1 -24.39 9.57 3.90
N TYR A 2 -23.60 9.10 2.94
CA TYR A 2 -22.17 8.85 3.16
C TYR A 2 -21.37 10.17 3.06
N SER A 3 -20.41 10.35 3.96
CA SER A 3 -19.45 11.46 3.91
C SER A 3 -18.39 11.17 2.85
N ALA A 4 -18.04 12.17 2.04
CA ALA A 4 -17.02 12.04 1.00
C ALA A 4 -15.58 12.14 1.53
N THR A 5 -15.42 12.43 2.84
CA THR A 5 -14.12 12.73 3.46
C THR A 5 -13.78 11.74 4.58
N ASP A 6 -14.78 11.08 5.14
CA ASP A 6 -14.58 10.15 6.26
C ASP A 6 -14.41 8.74 5.71
N TYR A 7 -13.18 8.23 5.85
CA TYR A 7 -12.82 6.87 5.44
C TYR A 7 -12.47 6.04 6.68
N ILE A 8 -12.67 4.73 6.59
CA ILE A 8 -12.20 3.78 7.60
C ILE A 8 -11.01 3.05 7.01
N ALA A 9 -9.85 3.18 7.67
CA ALA A 9 -8.68 2.40 7.35
C ALA A 9 -8.66 1.17 8.25
N SER A 10 -8.85 -0.02 7.68
CA SER A 10 -8.82 -1.28 8.43
C SER A 10 -7.80 -2.26 7.89
N PHE A 11 -7.22 -3.04 8.79
CA PHE A 11 -6.37 -4.18 8.47
C PHE A 11 -6.78 -5.37 9.33
N ILE A 12 -6.97 -6.54 8.72
CA ILE A 12 -7.22 -7.80 9.42
C ILE A 12 -6.12 -8.78 9.03
N GLY A 13 -5.60 -9.51 10.00
CA GLY A 13 -4.57 -10.50 9.78
C GLY A 13 -4.53 -11.52 10.89
N PHE A 14 -3.73 -12.56 10.67
CA PHE A 14 -3.46 -13.59 11.64
C PHE A 14 -1.97 -13.92 11.68
N ALA A 15 -1.51 -14.45 12.81
CA ALA A 15 -0.12 -14.85 12.98
C ALA A 15 0.04 -15.95 14.05
N PRO A 16 1.10 -16.78 13.96
CA PRO A 16 2.01 -17.01 12.82
C PRO A 16 1.28 -17.46 11.53
N VAL A 17 1.94 -17.41 10.37
CA VAL A 17 1.31 -17.78 9.08
C VAL A 17 1.20 -19.30 8.90
N ASP A 18 2.19 -20.03 9.38
CA ASP A 18 2.33 -21.49 9.30
C ASP A 18 1.43 -22.21 10.32
N ASP A 19 1.29 -21.61 11.50
CA ASP A 19 0.44 -22.10 12.59
C ASP A 19 -0.30 -20.92 13.26
N PRO A 20 -1.48 -20.51 12.75
CA PRO A 20 -2.21 -19.35 13.25
C PRO A 20 -2.67 -19.50 14.69
N GLN A 21 -2.13 -18.68 15.59
CA GLN A 21 -2.51 -18.66 17.01
C GLN A 21 -3.35 -17.43 17.39
N LEU A 22 -3.27 -16.34 16.61
CA LEU A 22 -3.94 -15.09 16.90
C LEU A 22 -4.50 -14.46 15.63
N VAL A 23 -5.74 -13.94 15.70
CA VAL A 23 -6.38 -13.13 14.67
C VAL A 23 -6.67 -11.77 15.26
N ALA A 24 -6.32 -10.70 14.56
CA ALA A 24 -6.63 -9.35 14.99
C ALA A 24 -7.12 -8.49 13.83
N ILE A 25 -8.03 -7.57 14.16
CA ILE A 25 -8.46 -6.49 13.27
C ILE A 25 -8.09 -5.16 13.91
N VAL A 26 -7.48 -4.28 13.13
CA VAL A 26 -7.21 -2.90 13.50
C VAL A 26 -8.07 -2.01 12.63
N VAL A 27 -8.83 -1.12 13.27
CA VAL A 27 -9.73 -0.18 12.62
C VAL A 27 -9.32 1.23 13.04
N VAL A 28 -9.02 2.08 12.08
CA VAL A 28 -8.71 3.48 12.27
C VAL A 28 -9.84 4.30 11.65
N ASP A 29 -10.57 5.00 12.51
CA ASP A 29 -11.65 5.89 12.12
C ASP A 29 -11.09 7.23 11.68
N THR A 30 -11.50 7.69 10.50
CA THR A 30 -11.18 9.01 9.94
C THR A 30 -9.67 9.31 9.99
N PRO A 31 -8.81 8.49 9.37
CA PRO A 31 -7.37 8.71 9.36
C PRO A 31 -7.06 10.04 8.65
N LYS A 32 -6.21 10.85 9.28
CA LYS A 32 -5.77 12.14 8.72
C LYS A 32 -4.44 11.97 7.99
N GLY A 33 -4.32 12.56 6.79
CA GLY A 33 -3.10 12.56 5.99
C GLY A 33 -3.14 11.61 4.79
N TYR A 34 -2.09 11.67 3.96
CA TYR A 34 -1.90 10.80 2.80
C TYR A 34 -0.60 10.00 2.98
N PRO A 35 -0.58 8.69 2.69
CA PRO A 35 -1.69 7.84 2.22
C PRO A 35 -2.63 7.37 3.36
N TYR A 36 -3.92 7.22 3.06
CA TYR A 36 -4.98 6.83 4.01
C TYR A 36 -5.48 5.38 3.84
N TYR A 37 -4.76 4.55 3.07
CA TYR A 37 -5.14 3.16 2.83
C TYR A 37 -5.00 2.31 4.10
N GLY A 38 -5.93 1.37 4.30
CA GLY A 38 -5.94 0.46 5.46
C GLY A 38 -4.62 -0.27 5.68
N GLY A 39 -3.98 -0.74 4.61
CA GLY A 39 -2.67 -1.41 4.68
C GLY A 39 -1.51 -0.49 5.10
N THR A 40 -1.58 0.82 4.86
CA THR A 40 -0.49 1.73 5.23
C THR A 40 -0.68 2.30 6.64
N VAL A 41 -1.93 2.54 7.05
CA VAL A 41 -2.23 3.17 8.35
C VAL A 41 -2.41 2.11 9.45
N ALA A 42 -3.18 1.05 9.19
CA ALA A 42 -3.57 0.09 10.23
C ALA A 42 -2.60 -1.10 10.37
N ALA A 43 -1.85 -1.46 9.31
CA ALA A 43 -0.93 -2.59 9.36
C ALA A 43 0.27 -2.41 10.31
N PRO A 44 0.91 -1.22 10.43
CA PRO A 44 1.99 -1.02 11.42
C PRO A 44 1.50 -1.23 12.85
N ALA A 45 0.30 -0.74 13.18
CA ALA A 45 -0.31 -0.96 14.49
C ALA A 45 -0.64 -2.44 14.73
N PHE A 46 -1.13 -3.16 13.71
CA PHE A 46 -1.32 -4.61 13.79
C PHE A 46 -0.02 -5.33 14.12
N ARG A 47 1.08 -5.00 13.42
CA ARG A 47 2.40 -5.63 13.61
C ARG A 47 2.90 -5.49 15.05
N GLU A 48 2.81 -4.30 15.62
CA GLU A 48 3.25 -4.03 17.00
C GLU A 48 2.41 -4.84 18.00
N VAL A 49 1.08 -4.71 17.94
CA VAL A 49 0.17 -5.33 18.91
C VAL A 49 0.23 -6.86 18.84
N VAL A 50 0.18 -7.44 17.64
CA VAL A 50 0.21 -8.89 17.46
C VAL A 50 1.60 -9.44 17.79
N GLY A 51 2.66 -8.72 17.41
CA GLY A 51 4.03 -9.10 17.74
C GLY A 51 4.26 -9.20 19.25
N ASP A 52 3.84 -8.20 20.01
CA ASP A 52 3.95 -8.20 21.47
C ASP A 52 3.03 -9.24 22.11
N SER A 53 1.82 -9.44 21.57
CA SER A 53 0.89 -10.47 22.04
C SER A 53 1.45 -11.88 21.88
N LEU A 54 2.05 -12.19 20.72
CA LEU A 54 2.68 -13.49 20.47
C LEU A 54 3.88 -13.74 21.39
N ARG A 55 4.68 -12.71 21.67
CA ARG A 55 5.78 -12.80 22.65
C ARG A 55 5.25 -13.07 24.05
N TYR A 56 4.17 -12.41 24.46
CA TYR A 56 3.52 -12.64 25.75
C TYR A 56 2.95 -14.06 25.87
N LEU A 57 2.43 -14.61 24.76
CA LEU A 57 1.93 -15.98 24.68
C LEU A 57 3.05 -17.03 24.50
N GLU A 58 4.32 -16.63 24.53
CA GLU A 58 5.49 -17.49 24.32
C GLU A 58 5.45 -18.26 22.99
N VAL A 59 4.77 -17.72 21.98
CA VAL A 59 4.70 -18.32 20.64
C VAL A 59 6.04 -18.06 19.91
N PRO A 60 6.74 -19.11 19.44
CA PRO A 60 8.04 -18.95 18.78
C PRO A 60 7.89 -18.20 17.46
N VAL A 61 8.60 -17.09 17.31
CA VAL A 61 8.66 -16.36 16.04
C VAL A 61 9.60 -17.09 15.10
N ARG A 62 9.06 -17.60 13.98
CA ARG A 62 9.85 -18.16 12.88
C ARG A 62 9.99 -17.09 11.82
N TYR A 63 11.20 -16.55 11.68
CA TYR A 63 11.56 -15.77 10.51
C TYR A 63 12.05 -16.75 9.46
N GLU A 64 11.28 -16.93 8.39
CA GLU A 64 11.80 -17.60 7.20
C GLU A 64 12.96 -16.75 6.68
N SER A 65 14.16 -17.35 6.66
CA SER A 65 15.37 -16.68 6.19
C SER A 65 15.21 -16.40 4.70
N GLU A 66 14.89 -15.14 4.39
CA GLU A 66 14.97 -14.50 3.07
C GLU A 66 14.79 -15.47 1.89
N GLU A 67 13.53 -15.75 1.53
CA GLU A 67 13.24 -16.11 0.16
C GLU A 67 13.52 -14.90 -0.72
N LYS A 68 14.78 -14.86 -1.19
CA LYS A 68 15.31 -14.20 -2.37
C LYS A 68 14.72 -12.82 -2.61
N ALA A 69 15.55 -11.81 -2.38
CA ALA A 69 15.57 -10.62 -3.22
C ALA A 69 15.57 -11.09 -4.69
N ALA A 70 14.38 -11.23 -5.26
CA ALA A 70 14.20 -11.14 -6.69
C ALA A 70 14.81 -9.79 -7.05
N ASP A 71 15.65 -9.79 -8.07
CA ASP A 71 16.20 -8.63 -8.74
C ASP A 71 15.07 -7.60 -8.95
N ASP A 72 14.88 -6.70 -7.98
CA ASP A 72 13.88 -5.63 -8.01
C ASP A 72 14.50 -4.55 -8.90
N GLU A 73 14.27 -4.64 -10.21
CA GLU A 73 14.39 -3.46 -11.08
C GLU A 73 13.33 -2.45 -10.62
N GLU A 74 13.66 -1.67 -9.59
CA GLU A 74 12.84 -0.57 -9.10
C GLU A 74 12.69 0.45 -10.25
N THR A 75 11.55 0.43 -10.92
CA THR A 75 11.22 1.47 -11.92
C THR A 75 10.86 2.75 -11.19
N THR A 76 11.47 3.86 -11.62
CA THR A 76 11.12 5.19 -11.14
C THR A 76 9.87 5.68 -11.85
N VAL A 77 8.85 6.10 -11.10
CA VAL A 77 7.63 6.66 -11.68
C VAL A 77 7.96 7.98 -12.39
N PRO A 78 7.70 8.09 -13.72
CA PRO A 78 7.93 9.32 -14.45
C PRO A 78 6.88 10.38 -14.10
N MET A 79 7.24 11.65 -14.26
CA MET A 79 6.30 12.76 -14.12
C MET A 79 5.41 12.86 -15.37
N VAL A 80 4.11 12.71 -15.18
CA VAL A 80 3.10 12.79 -16.24
C VAL A 80 2.04 13.87 -16.00
N ILE A 81 2.13 14.63 -14.90
CA ILE A 81 1.27 15.80 -14.64
C ILE A 81 1.45 16.84 -15.76
N ASN A 82 0.35 17.47 -16.17
CA ASN A 82 0.25 18.41 -17.30
C ASN A 82 0.52 17.81 -18.69
N LEU A 83 0.63 16.48 -18.81
CA LEU A 83 0.63 15.82 -20.11
C LEU A 83 -0.80 15.49 -20.58
N PRO A 84 -1.05 15.51 -21.89
CA PRO A 84 -2.23 14.86 -22.46
C PRO A 84 -2.27 13.39 -22.08
N VAL A 85 -3.46 12.85 -21.79
CA VAL A 85 -3.64 11.46 -21.34
C VAL A 85 -2.96 10.46 -22.28
N ASP A 86 -3.11 10.63 -23.59
CA ASP A 86 -2.50 9.74 -24.59
C ASP A 86 -0.97 9.71 -24.49
N LYS A 87 -0.33 10.85 -24.19
CA LYS A 87 1.13 10.92 -24.01
C LYS A 87 1.55 10.32 -22.67
N ALA A 88 0.79 10.59 -21.61
CA ALA A 88 1.05 10.05 -20.28
C ALA A 88 0.99 8.51 -20.28
N GLU A 89 -0.02 7.92 -20.92
CA GLU A 89 -0.18 6.46 -21.00
C GLU A 89 0.99 5.80 -21.74
N ASN A 90 1.49 6.42 -22.81
CA ASN A 90 2.66 5.92 -23.53
C ASN A 90 3.93 6.00 -22.67
N VAL A 91 4.16 7.11 -21.98
CA VAL A 91 5.33 7.28 -21.09
C VAL A 91 5.31 6.25 -19.95
N LEU A 92 4.15 5.98 -19.37
CA LEU A 92 4.01 4.97 -18.32
C LEU A 92 4.22 3.56 -18.87
N ARG A 93 3.67 3.25 -20.05
CA ARG A 93 3.86 1.96 -20.70
C ARG A 93 5.32 1.71 -21.09
N ASP A 94 6.01 2.72 -21.61
CA ASP A 94 7.43 2.66 -21.98
C ASP A 94 8.32 2.45 -20.74
N ALA A 95 7.90 2.97 -19.58
CA ALA A 95 8.52 2.70 -18.28
C ALA A 95 8.14 1.32 -17.69
N GLY A 96 7.32 0.52 -18.38
CA GLY A 96 6.85 -0.78 -17.89
C GLY A 96 5.75 -0.69 -16.83
N LEU A 97 5.14 0.48 -16.62
CA LEU A 97 4.13 0.72 -15.60
C LEU A 97 2.71 0.54 -16.16
N VAL A 98 1.87 -0.15 -15.40
CA VAL A 98 0.43 -0.23 -15.67
C VAL A 98 -0.25 1.01 -15.07
N SER A 99 -1.11 1.67 -15.84
CA SER A 99 -1.83 2.86 -15.40
C SER A 99 -3.34 2.65 -15.41
N GLU A 100 -4.02 3.21 -14.41
CA GLU A 100 -5.47 3.28 -14.33
C GLU A 100 -5.90 4.75 -14.33
N ARG A 101 -6.88 5.08 -15.19
CA ARG A 101 -7.38 6.44 -15.34
C ARG A 101 -8.58 6.67 -14.42
N SER A 102 -8.48 7.70 -13.58
CA SER A 102 -9.62 8.22 -12.82
C SER A 102 -10.08 9.58 -13.40
N GLY A 103 -11.30 9.62 -13.93
CA GLY A 103 -11.93 10.83 -14.49
C GLY A 103 -11.87 10.95 -16.02
N SER A 104 -12.58 11.94 -16.57
CA SER A 104 -12.80 12.13 -18.01
C SER A 104 -12.01 13.28 -18.66
N GLY A 105 -11.14 13.96 -17.90
CA GLY A 105 -10.30 15.06 -18.40
C GLY A 105 -9.27 14.61 -19.45
N GLN A 106 -8.93 15.50 -20.39
CA GLN A 106 -7.97 15.22 -21.47
C GLN A 106 -6.50 15.45 -21.08
N VAL A 107 -6.27 16.10 -19.94
CA VAL A 107 -4.94 16.41 -19.38
C VAL A 107 -4.85 15.80 -17.99
N VAL A 108 -3.69 15.21 -17.67
CA VAL A 108 -3.41 14.65 -16.35
C VAL A 108 -3.25 15.79 -15.33
N TYR A 109 -4.21 15.89 -14.41
CA TYR A 109 -4.19 16.90 -13.35
C TYR A 109 -3.35 16.48 -12.14
N GLY A 110 -3.32 15.18 -11.85
CA GLY A 110 -2.58 14.60 -10.74
C GLY A 110 -2.24 13.14 -11.05
N GLN A 111 -1.20 12.63 -10.39
CA GLN A 111 -0.78 11.23 -10.49
C GLN A 111 -0.57 10.65 -9.11
N ILE A 112 -0.84 9.36 -8.97
CA ILE A 112 -0.50 8.56 -7.81
C ILE A 112 0.08 7.25 -8.33
N PRO A 113 1.31 6.86 -7.93
CA PRO A 113 2.24 7.56 -7.03
C PRO A 113 2.83 8.85 -7.63
N LEU A 114 3.44 9.69 -6.78
CA LEU A 114 4.15 10.90 -7.21
C LEU A 114 5.38 10.54 -8.05
N ASP A 115 5.86 11.51 -8.81
CA ASP A 115 7.09 11.37 -9.60
C ASP A 115 8.30 11.10 -8.71
N GLY A 116 9.27 10.33 -9.23
CA GLY A 116 10.47 9.97 -8.47
C GLY A 116 10.25 8.91 -7.39
N VAL A 117 8.99 8.51 -7.13
CA VAL A 117 8.70 7.35 -6.28
C VAL A 117 9.12 6.08 -7.02
N LYS A 118 9.81 5.20 -6.31
CA LYS A 118 10.16 3.88 -6.82
C LYS A 118 9.01 2.92 -6.60
N VAL A 119 8.63 2.20 -7.65
CA VAL A 119 7.54 1.23 -7.64
C VAL A 119 8.02 -0.09 -8.21
N LYS A 120 7.33 -1.16 -7.81
CA LYS A 120 7.51 -2.52 -8.29
C LYS A 120 6.44 -2.87 -9.31
#